data_AF-T2IMZ3-F1
#
_entry.id   AF-T2IMZ3-F1
#
_cell.length_a   1.000
_cell.length_b   1.000
_cell.length_c   1.000
_cell.angle_alpha   90.00
_cell.angle_beta   90.00
_cell.angle_gamma   90.00
#
_symmetry.space_group_name_H-M   'P 1'
#
loop_
_entity.id
_entity.type
_entity.pdbx_description
1 polymer ?
#
loop_
_entity_poly.entity_id
_entity_poly.type
_entity_poly.pdbx_seq_one_letter_code
_entity_poly.pdbx_strand_id
1 'polypeptide(L)'
;MGRNGDFSAMIVQKPDLLAQIKEAKRRGKCVVVGGSYATSVPSEVQEAGADFLVLDKGEITLPMFVEALQRGETQATIRTEEKPDVTLTPIPRYDLLELDAYDSMSVQFSRGCPFQCEFCDIIVLYGRKPRLKPRHNC
;
A
#
# COMPACT_ATOMS: atom_id res chain seq x y z
N MET A 1 4.30 18.46 -15.84
CA MET A 1 3.80 17.99 -14.53
C MET A 1 4.88 17.11 -13.93
N GLY A 2 5.56 17.57 -12.88
CA GLY A 2 6.73 16.85 -12.33
C GLY A 2 6.31 15.51 -11.73
N ARG A 3 7.07 14.43 -11.97
CA ARG A 3 6.83 13.13 -11.32
C ARG A 3 6.78 13.31 -9.79
N ASN A 4 5.67 12.89 -9.17
CA ASN A 4 5.51 12.76 -7.72
C ASN A 4 6.20 11.47 -7.25
N GLY A 5 6.49 11.37 -5.95
CA GLY A 5 6.96 10.13 -5.33
C GLY A 5 5.78 9.33 -4.80
N ASP A 6 5.62 8.09 -5.23
CA ASP A 6 4.70 7.11 -4.66
C ASP A 6 5.54 5.92 -4.18
N PHE A 7 5.46 5.62 -2.88
CA PHE A 7 6.28 4.61 -2.25
C PHE A 7 5.42 3.60 -1.46
N SER A 8 5.83 2.34 -1.52
CA SER A 8 5.35 1.30 -0.62
C SER A 8 6.52 0.44 -0.17
N ALA A 9 6.48 -0.09 1.05
CA ALA A 9 7.58 -0.92 1.57
C ALA A 9 7.12 -1.92 2.64
N MET A 10 7.95 -2.93 2.85
CA MET A 10 7.93 -3.83 4.01
C MET A 10 8.90 -3.31 5.09
N ILE A 11 8.76 -3.78 6.34
CA ILE A 11 9.60 -3.32 7.46
C ILE A 11 11.11 -3.48 7.20
N VAL A 12 11.53 -4.52 6.47
CA VAL A 12 12.94 -4.76 6.14
C VAL A 12 13.53 -3.66 5.23
N GLN A 13 12.68 -2.94 4.50
CA GLN A 13 13.04 -1.84 3.61
C GLN A 13 12.94 -0.47 4.30
N LYS A 14 12.64 -0.42 5.61
CA LYS A 14 12.45 0.82 6.38
C LYS A 14 13.57 1.85 6.14
N PRO A 15 14.88 1.52 6.29
CA PRO A 15 15.93 2.54 6.16
C PRO A 15 15.90 3.23 4.80
N ASP A 16 15.75 2.44 3.74
CA ASP A 16 15.71 2.94 2.37
C ASP A 16 14.43 3.74 2.10
N LEU A 17 13.27 3.28 2.56
CA LEU A 17 12.01 4.02 2.42
C LEU A 17 12.14 5.43 3.01
N LEU A 18 12.60 5.54 4.25
CA LEU A 18 12.72 6.83 4.93
C LEU A 18 13.74 7.74 4.22
N ALA A 19 14.82 7.18 3.68
CA ALA A 19 15.79 7.91 2.87
C ALA A 19 15.18 8.43 1.56
N GLN A 20 14.40 7.61 0.85
CA GLN A 20 13.74 8.00 -0.40
C GLN A 20 12.67 9.07 -0.19
N ILE A 21 11.89 8.99 0.89
CA ILE A 21 10.92 10.04 1.25
C ILE A 21 11.64 11.38 1.43
N LYS A 22 12.68 11.43 2.26
CA LYS A 22 13.46 12.65 2.53
C LYS A 22 14.08 13.21 1.25
N GLU A 23 14.62 12.35 0.39
CA GLU A 23 15.21 12.76 -0.88
C GLU A 23 14.16 13.33 -1.85
N ALA A 24 12.98 12.71 -1.94
CA ALA A 24 11.87 13.23 -2.75
C ALA A 24 11.40 14.60 -2.25
N LYS A 25 11.30 14.78 -0.92
CA LYS A 25 10.98 16.09 -0.31
C LYS A 25 12.04 17.14 -0.57
N ARG A 26 13.33 16.79 -0.48
CA ARG A 26 14.45 17.69 -0.83
C ARG A 26 14.35 18.19 -2.28
N ARG A 27 13.76 17.41 -3.17
CA ARG A 27 13.50 17.76 -4.59
C ARG A 27 12.16 18.47 -4.82
N GLY A 28 11.47 18.88 -3.76
CA GLY A 28 10.18 19.59 -3.84
C GLY A 28 9.06 18.73 -4.43
N LYS A 29 9.09 17.41 -4.23
CA LYS A 29 8.04 16.50 -4.70
C LYS A 29 6.95 16.33 -3.66
N CYS A 30 5.72 16.16 -4.15
CA CYS A 30 4.65 15.57 -3.35
C CYS A 30 4.97 14.08 -3.16
N VAL A 31 4.85 13.59 -1.93
CA VAL A 31 5.19 12.24 -1.51
C VAL A 31 3.96 11.55 -0.93
N VAL A 32 3.56 10.47 -1.59
CA VAL A 32 2.48 9.57 -1.18
C VAL A 32 3.14 8.29 -0.71
N VAL A 33 2.71 7.77 0.45
CA VAL A 33 3.25 6.51 0.98
C VAL A 33 2.11 5.61 1.43
N GLY A 34 2.19 4.34 1.01
CA GLY A 34 1.28 3.28 1.46
C GLY A 34 2.01 1.97 1.74
N GLY A 35 1.27 0.88 1.68
CA GLY A 35 1.80 -0.46 1.93
C GLY A 35 1.77 -0.87 3.40
N SER A 36 2.26 -2.09 3.67
CA SER A 36 2.17 -2.74 4.97
C SER A 36 2.93 -2.00 6.07
N TYR A 37 4.15 -1.55 5.80
CA TYR A 37 4.95 -0.85 6.80
C TYR A 37 4.34 0.51 7.19
N ALA A 38 3.92 1.32 6.22
CA ALA A 38 3.24 2.59 6.50
C ALA A 38 1.89 2.38 7.22
N THR A 39 1.19 1.28 6.92
CA THR A 39 -0.06 0.92 7.62
C THR A 39 0.20 0.59 9.09
N SER A 40 1.23 -0.22 9.37
CA SER A 40 1.56 -0.66 10.73
C SER A 40 2.24 0.43 11.57
N VAL A 41 3.13 1.23 10.98
CA VAL A 41 3.96 2.23 11.67
C VAL A 41 3.91 3.57 10.91
N PRO A 42 2.75 4.27 10.89
CA PRO A 42 2.57 5.48 10.09
C PRO A 42 3.40 6.68 10.57
N SER A 43 3.66 6.78 11.87
CA SER A 43 4.32 7.95 12.47
C SER A 43 5.71 8.19 11.91
N GLU A 44 6.54 7.15 11.79
CA GLU A 44 7.91 7.27 11.27
C GLU A 44 7.93 7.71 9.79
N VAL A 45 6.92 7.28 9.03
CA VAL A 45 6.75 7.67 7.61
C VAL A 45 6.30 9.13 7.50
N GLN A 46 5.38 9.56 8.37
CA GLN A 46 4.94 10.95 8.44
C GLN A 46 6.09 11.88 8.85
N GLU A 47 6.86 11.51 9.88
CA GLU A 47 8.04 12.25 10.35
C GLU A 47 9.13 12.38 9.28
N ALA A 48 9.25 11.40 8.38
CA ALA A 48 10.16 11.48 7.24
C ALA A 48 9.72 12.51 6.17
N GLY A 49 8.46 12.95 6.21
CA GLY A 49 7.94 14.03 5.38
C GLY A 49 6.93 13.59 4.31
N ALA A 50 6.27 12.44 4.48
CA ALA A 50 5.16 12.05 3.59
C ALA A 50 4.02 13.07 3.66
N ASP A 51 3.53 13.50 2.50
CA ASP A 51 2.38 14.41 2.39
C ASP A 51 1.07 13.63 2.55
N PHE A 52 0.99 12.45 1.91
CA PHE A 52 -0.16 11.57 1.99
C PHE A 52 0.21 10.20 2.52
N LEU A 53 -0.59 9.71 3.46
CA LEU A 53 -0.54 8.33 3.93
C LEU A 53 -1.77 7.59 3.42
N VAL A 54 -1.58 6.63 2.52
CA VAL A 54 -2.66 5.78 1.97
C VAL A 54 -2.55 4.40 2.59
N LEU A 55 -3.32 4.20 3.66
CA LEU A 55 -3.13 3.09 4.59
C LEU A 55 -4.13 1.96 4.33
N ASP A 56 -3.89 0.80 4.95
CA ASP A 56 -4.73 -0.41 4.89
C ASP A 56 -4.85 -1.09 3.53
N LYS A 57 -5.94 -0.85 2.81
CA LYS A 57 -6.34 -1.61 1.61
C LYS A 57 -6.63 -0.65 0.47
N GLY A 58 -5.71 -0.65 -0.49
CA GLY A 58 -5.74 0.28 -1.62
C GLY A 58 -7.01 0.20 -2.47
N GLU A 59 -7.73 -0.93 -2.47
CA GLU A 59 -9.02 -1.02 -3.19
C GLU A 59 -10.04 0.01 -2.70
N ILE A 60 -9.99 0.37 -1.42
CA ILE A 60 -10.88 1.35 -0.81
C ILE A 60 -10.18 2.70 -0.66
N THR A 61 -8.93 2.70 -0.18
CA THR A 61 -8.24 3.94 0.18
C THR A 61 -7.64 4.68 -1.01
N LEU A 62 -7.33 4.01 -2.12
CA LEU A 62 -6.80 4.69 -3.31
C LEU A 62 -7.86 5.56 -4.01
N PRO A 63 -9.12 5.12 -4.22
CA PRO A 63 -10.19 6.02 -4.69
C PRO A 63 -10.37 7.25 -3.79
N MET A 64 -10.39 7.07 -2.46
CA MET A 64 -10.51 8.17 -1.50
C MET A 64 -9.34 9.17 -1.62
N PHE A 65 -8.13 8.67 -1.88
CA PHE A 65 -6.96 9.51 -2.15
C PHE A 65 -7.13 10.33 -3.43
N VAL A 66 -7.60 9.71 -4.50
CA VAL A 66 -7.86 10.42 -5.77
C VAL A 66 -8.88 11.53 -5.57
N GLU A 67 -9.94 11.30 -4.80
CA GLU A 67 -10.92 12.33 -4.45
C GLU A 67 -10.31 13.48 -3.64
N ALA A 68 -9.44 13.17 -2.66
CA ALA A 68 -8.72 14.18 -1.89
C ALA A 68 -7.85 15.07 -2.80
N LEU A 69 -7.13 14.46 -3.75
CA LEU A 69 -6.36 15.20 -4.75
C LEU A 69 -7.25 16.09 -5.62
N GLN A 70 -8.42 15.60 -6.06
CA GLN A 70 -9.37 16.38 -6.86
C GLN A 70 -9.94 17.58 -6.09
N ARG A 71 -10.07 17.47 -4.76
CA ARG A 71 -10.44 18.59 -3.87
C ARG A 71 -9.31 19.59 -3.64
N GLY A 72 -8.11 19.32 -4.17
CA GLY A 72 -6.93 20.18 -3.98
C GLY A 72 -6.27 20.02 -2.62
N GLU A 73 -6.54 18.93 -1.90
CA GLU A 73 -5.81 18.61 -0.68
C GLU A 73 -4.33 18.43 -1.00
N THR A 74 -3.45 18.86 -0.09
CA THR A 74 -2.00 18.74 -0.24
C THR A 74 -1.38 17.77 0.77
N GLN A 75 -2.15 17.34 1.77
CA GLN A 75 -1.75 16.37 2.77
C GLN A 75 -2.99 15.69 3.35
N ALA A 76 -2.92 14.39 3.64
CA ALA A 76 -3.97 13.66 4.35
C ALA A 76 -3.50 12.27 4.82
N THR A 77 -4.10 11.78 5.90
CA THR A 77 -4.05 10.37 6.27
C THR A 77 -5.36 9.71 5.88
N ILE A 78 -5.29 8.77 4.95
CA ILE A 78 -6.44 8.09 4.35
C ILE A 78 -6.38 6.64 4.80
N ARG A 79 -7.42 6.22 5.53
CA ARG A 79 -7.44 4.96 6.27
C ARG A 79 -8.85 4.37 6.26
N THR A 80 -8.96 3.05 6.38
CA THR A 80 -10.27 2.38 6.55
C THR A 80 -10.12 1.11 7.38
N GLU A 81 -11.07 0.87 8.28
CA GLU A 81 -11.17 -0.41 8.99
C GLU A 81 -11.86 -1.49 8.15
N GLU A 82 -12.54 -1.09 7.07
CA GLU A 82 -13.24 -1.99 6.17
C GLU A 82 -12.26 -2.91 5.44
N LYS A 83 -12.60 -4.20 5.37
CA LYS A 83 -11.84 -5.16 4.58
C LYS A 83 -12.56 -5.35 3.25
N PRO A 84 -11.91 -5.06 2.10
CA PRO A 84 -12.58 -5.10 0.80
C PRO A 84 -13.03 -6.52 0.46
N ASP A 85 -14.10 -6.59 -0.31
CA ASP A 85 -14.48 -7.81 -1.00
C ASP A 85 -13.42 -8.16 -2.04
N VAL A 86 -12.62 -9.18 -1.73
CA VAL A 86 -11.52 -9.62 -2.60
C VAL A 86 -12.01 -10.17 -3.93
N THR A 87 -13.30 -10.51 -4.06
CA THR A 87 -13.87 -10.98 -5.33
C THR A 87 -13.97 -9.86 -6.36
N LEU A 88 -13.97 -8.60 -5.92
CA LEU A 88 -14.01 -7.40 -6.75
C LEU A 88 -12.61 -6.81 -7.03
N THR A 89 -11.57 -7.32 -6.36
CA THR A 89 -10.20 -6.85 -6.58
C THR A 89 -9.76 -7.21 -8.00
N PRO A 90 -9.33 -6.26 -8.84
CA PRO A 90 -8.97 -6.54 -10.23
C PRO A 90 -7.75 -7.46 -10.33
N ILE A 91 -7.54 -8.00 -11.54
CA ILE A 91 -6.27 -8.65 -11.91
C ILE A 91 -5.16 -7.59 -11.85
N PRO A 92 -3.99 -7.89 -11.24
CA PRO A 92 -2.86 -6.98 -11.27
C PRO A 92 -2.49 -6.57 -12.69
N ARG A 93 -2.04 -5.33 -12.88
CA ARG A 93 -1.60 -4.79 -14.17
C ARG A 93 -0.24 -5.37 -14.58
N TYR A 94 -0.18 -6.68 -14.83
CA TYR A 94 1.02 -7.39 -15.28
C TYR A 94 1.56 -6.84 -16.61
N ASP A 95 0.71 -6.18 -17.40
CA ASP A 95 1.09 -5.48 -18.63
C ASP A 95 2.00 -4.27 -18.39
N LEU A 96 2.13 -3.79 -17.15
CA LEU A 96 3.08 -2.75 -16.77
C LEU A 96 4.45 -3.29 -16.33
N LEU A 97 4.62 -4.62 -16.30
CA LEU A 97 5.84 -5.28 -15.82
C LEU A 97 6.66 -5.82 -16.99
N GLU A 98 7.98 -5.65 -16.89
CA GLU A 98 8.95 -6.34 -17.75
C GLU A 98 9.12 -7.77 -17.22
N LEU A 99 8.23 -8.69 -17.61
CA LEU A 99 8.15 -10.03 -17.02
C LEU A 99 9.47 -10.83 -17.11
N ASP A 100 10.27 -10.61 -18.16
CA ASP A 100 11.57 -11.28 -18.34
C ASP A 100 12.65 -10.82 -17.34
N ALA A 101 12.41 -9.71 -16.62
CA ALA A 101 13.31 -9.24 -15.57
C ALA A 101 13.09 -9.94 -14.21
N TYR A 102 12.08 -10.82 -14.11
CA TYR A 102 11.71 -11.50 -12.86
C TYR A 102 11.96 -13.01 -12.96
N ASP A 103 12.58 -13.58 -11.91
CA ASP A 103 12.74 -15.03 -11.78
C ASP A 103 11.41 -15.75 -11.51
N SER A 104 10.51 -15.10 -10.76
CA SER A 104 9.19 -15.65 -10.42
C SER A 104 8.16 -14.56 -10.18
N MET A 105 6.88 -14.93 -10.35
CA MET A 105 5.73 -14.03 -10.15
C MET A 105 4.91 -14.46 -8.94
N SER A 106 4.52 -13.48 -8.13
CA SER A 106 3.66 -13.69 -6.96
C SER A 106 2.20 -13.45 -7.31
N VAL A 107 1.34 -14.44 -7.01
CA VAL A 107 -0.11 -14.32 -7.14
C VAL A 107 -0.74 -14.39 -5.75
N GLN A 108 -1.56 -13.40 -5.41
CA GLN A 108 -2.32 -13.40 -4.16
C GLN A 108 -3.75 -13.86 -4.41
N PHE A 109 -3.98 -15.17 -4.27
CA PHE A 109 -5.32 -15.78 -4.41
C PHE A 109 -6.23 -15.51 -3.21
N SER A 110 -5.67 -15.29 -2.03
CA SER A 110 -6.43 -15.13 -0.79
C SER A 110 -5.87 -14.05 0.12
N ARG A 111 -6.70 -13.56 1.04
CA ARG A 111 -6.31 -12.64 2.12
C ARG A 111 -6.94 -13.05 3.44
N GLY A 112 -6.19 -12.93 4.52
CA GLY A 112 -6.61 -13.21 5.89
C GLY A 112 -6.17 -14.59 6.38
N CYS A 113 -6.04 -14.75 7.70
CA CYS A 113 -5.50 -15.96 8.33
C CYS A 113 -6.27 -16.29 9.63
N PRO A 114 -6.70 -17.54 9.85
CA PRO A 114 -7.48 -17.91 11.04
C PRO A 114 -6.61 -18.17 12.28
N PHE A 115 -5.29 -18.29 12.10
CA PHE A 115 -4.36 -18.64 13.17
C PHE A 115 -3.95 -17.40 14.00
N GLN A 116 -3.54 -17.65 15.24
CA GLN A 116 -3.14 -16.62 16.20
C GLN A 116 -1.69 -16.83 16.65
N CYS A 117 -0.77 -16.65 15.71
CA CYS A 117 0.65 -16.68 15.98
C CYS A 117 1.07 -15.34 16.60
N GLU A 118 1.80 -15.37 17.72
CA GLU A 118 2.22 -14.16 18.46
C GLU A 118 3.21 -13.28 17.68
N PHE A 119 3.91 -13.86 16.70
CA PHE A 119 4.92 -13.19 15.90
C PHE A 119 4.40 -12.60 14.59
N CYS A 120 3.12 -12.81 14.25
CA CYS A 120 2.60 -12.56 12.91
C CYS A 120 1.65 -11.36 12.86
N ASP A 121 1.93 -10.41 11.97
CA ASP A 121 1.12 -9.22 11.73
C ASP A 121 0.04 -9.41 10.64
N ILE A 122 -0.03 -10.59 10.02
CA ILE A 122 -0.95 -10.86 8.90
C ILE A 122 -2.42 -10.69 9.31
N ILE A 123 -2.77 -11.04 10.55
CA ILE A 123 -4.14 -10.90 11.08
C ILE A 123 -4.49 -9.44 11.35
N VAL A 124 -3.50 -8.59 11.63
CA VAL A 124 -3.67 -7.14 11.79
C VAL A 124 -3.91 -6.53 10.41
N LEU A 125 -3.05 -6.86 9.44
CA LEU A 125 -3.12 -6.30 8.09
C LEU A 125 -4.32 -6.80 7.29
N TYR A 126 -4.60 -8.10 7.30
CA TYR A 126 -5.60 -8.72 6.43
C TYR A 126 -6.84 -9.27 7.15
N GLY A 127 -6.85 -9.31 8.48
CA GLY A 127 -7.96 -9.85 9.26
C GLY A 127 -7.94 -11.37 9.44
N ARG A 128 -8.84 -11.86 10.28
CA ARG A 128 -8.85 -13.27 10.75
C ARG A 128 -9.62 -14.24 9.85
N LYS A 129 -10.45 -13.73 8.94
CA LYS A 129 -11.26 -14.54 8.04
C LYS A 129 -10.57 -14.66 6.68
N PRO A 130 -10.13 -15.86 6.26
CA PRO A 130 -9.68 -16.07 4.89
C PRO A 130 -10.78 -15.72 3.90
N ARG A 131 -10.43 -14.93 2.89
CA ARG A 131 -11.28 -14.56 1.76
C ARG A 131 -10.54 -14.95 0.48
N LEU A 132 -11.25 -15.56 -0.46
CA LEU A 132 -10.68 -16.15 -1.67
C LEU A 132 -11.17 -15.37 -2.90
N LYS A 133 -10.27 -15.15 -3.86
CA LYS A 133 -10.63 -14.67 -5.19
C LYS A 133 -11.32 -15.78 -6.00
N PRO A 134 -12.24 -15.45 -6.92
CA PRO A 134 -12.74 -16.42 -7.88
C PRO A 134 -11.64 -16.81 -8.87
N ARG A 135 -11.76 -18.01 -9.46
CA ARG A 135 -10.72 -18.61 -10.33
C ARG A 135 -10.29 -17.73 -11.51
N HIS A 136 -11.18 -16.87 -12.02
CA HIS A 136 -10.94 -16.03 -13.19
C HIS A 136 -10.36 -14.64 -12.86
N ASN A 137 -10.05 -14.35 -11.58
CA ASN A 137 -9.70 -13.01 -11.11
C ASN A 137 -8.33 -12.94 -10.40
N CYS A 138 -7.41 -13.83 -10.80
CA CYS A 138 -6.05 -13.94 -10.25
C CYS A 138 -4.98 -13.63 -11.30
#